data_AF-A0AAV3Z8W2-F1
#
_entry.id   AF-A0AAV3Z8W2-F1
#
_cell.length_a   1.000
_cell.length_b   1.000
_cell.length_c   1.000
_cell.angle_alpha   90.00
_cell.angle_beta   90.00
_cell.angle_gamma   90.00
#
_symmetry.space_group_name_H-M   'P 1'
#
loop_
_entity.id
_entity.type
_entity.pdbx_description
1 polymer ?
#
loop_
_entity_poly.entity_id
_entity_poly.type
_entity_poly.pdbx_seq_one_letter_code
_entity_poly.pdbx_strand_id
1 'polypeptide(L)'
;MYKKKYGYSAINTARVAVSSVNDMGSHPLVCRFMRGVFNLRPSCPRYTYIWDLSLVLKYLRTLAPSTGLKLQSLSAKLATLCALVTGHRCQTFHAMDILCYAKIQANFRRKSYISYRSFVKDKLT
;
A
#
# COMPACT_ATOMS: atom_id res chain seq x y z
N MET A 1 -1.97 -16.38 -27.10
CA MET A 1 -2.13 -15.99 -25.68
C MET A 1 -2.10 -17.16 -24.70
N TYR A 2 -2.66 -18.35 -25.01
CA TYR A 2 -2.71 -19.52 -24.11
C TYR A 2 -1.36 -20.25 -23.89
N LYS A 3 -0.40 -20.13 -24.83
CA LYS A 3 0.94 -20.76 -24.74
C LYS A 3 1.93 -20.05 -23.79
N LYS A 4 1.63 -18.81 -23.36
CA LYS A 4 2.44 -18.08 -22.37
C LYS A 4 1.62 -17.96 -21.08
N LYS A 5 2.14 -18.49 -19.96
CA LYS A 5 1.46 -18.52 -18.64
C LYS A 5 1.33 -17.12 -17.98
N TYR A 6 0.78 -16.12 -18.65
CA TYR A 6 0.56 -14.78 -18.08
C TYR A 6 -0.46 -14.81 -16.93
N GLY A 7 -0.20 -14.10 -15.84
CA GLY A 7 -1.11 -14.02 -14.69
C GLY A 7 -2.32 -13.11 -14.96
N TYR A 8 -3.34 -13.21 -14.10
CA TYR A 8 -4.58 -12.41 -14.20
C TYR A 8 -4.31 -10.91 -14.33
N SER A 9 -3.35 -10.35 -13.57
CA SER A 9 -3.02 -8.93 -13.62
C SER A 9 -2.60 -8.45 -15.00
N ALA A 10 -1.80 -9.22 -15.74
CA ALA A 10 -1.34 -8.84 -17.08
C ALA A 10 -2.51 -8.79 -18.09
N ILE A 11 -3.41 -9.78 -18.01
CA ILE A 11 -4.61 -9.85 -18.85
C ILE A 11 -5.56 -8.70 -18.51
N ASN A 12 -5.71 -8.40 -17.22
CA ASN A 12 -6.52 -7.27 -16.77
C ASN A 12 -5.96 -5.92 -17.23
N THR A 13 -4.64 -5.73 -17.21
CA THR A 13 -4.00 -4.52 -17.74
C THR A 13 -4.30 -4.36 -19.23
N ALA A 14 -4.18 -5.43 -20.03
CA ALA A 14 -4.53 -5.38 -21.45
C ALA A 14 -6.01 -5.05 -21.68
N ARG A 15 -6.94 -5.66 -20.90
CA ARG A 15 -8.36 -5.33 -20.96
C ARG A 15 -8.61 -3.84 -20.68
N VAL A 16 -8.03 -3.31 -19.60
CA VAL A 16 -8.23 -1.92 -19.20
C VAL A 16 -7.65 -0.97 -20.25
N ALA A 17 -6.48 -1.28 -20.81
CA ALA A 17 -5.90 -0.48 -21.89
C ALA A 17 -6.79 -0.44 -23.14
N VAL A 18 -7.42 -1.56 -23.51
CA VAL A 18 -8.40 -1.56 -24.61
C VAL A 18 -9.65 -0.79 -24.21
N SER A 19 -10.16 -1.00 -23.00
CA SER A 19 -11.34 -0.31 -22.47
C SER A 19 -11.18 1.21 -22.41
N SER A 20 -9.97 1.70 -22.16
CA SER A 20 -9.70 3.14 -22.10
C SER A 20 -9.73 3.83 -23.46
N VAL A 21 -9.58 3.08 -24.56
CA VAL A 21 -9.66 3.63 -25.92
C VAL A 21 -11.06 3.44 -26.49
N ASN A 22 -11.66 2.27 -26.25
CA ASN A 22 -13.00 1.94 -26.70
C ASN A 22 -13.65 1.09 -25.59
N ASP A 23 -14.88 1.39 -25.15
CA ASP A 23 -15.61 0.71 -24.04
C ASP A 23 -15.86 -0.81 -24.23
N MET A 24 -15.19 -1.46 -25.18
CA MET A 24 -15.15 -2.90 -25.43
C MET A 24 -14.78 -3.74 -24.19
N GLY A 25 -14.10 -3.16 -23.19
CA GLY A 25 -13.76 -3.84 -21.94
C GLY A 25 -14.98 -4.18 -21.06
N SER A 26 -16.12 -3.53 -21.30
CA SER A 26 -17.39 -3.73 -20.58
C SER A 26 -18.31 -4.77 -21.26
N HIS A 27 -17.92 -5.29 -22.43
CA HIS A 27 -18.73 -6.27 -23.15
C HIS A 27 -18.95 -7.55 -22.30
N PRO A 28 -20.18 -8.10 -22.23
CA PRO A 28 -20.50 -9.25 -21.38
C PRO A 28 -19.59 -10.47 -21.59
N LEU A 29 -19.13 -10.71 -22.82
CA LEU A 29 -18.18 -11.78 -23.15
C LEU A 29 -16.81 -11.57 -22.50
N VAL A 30 -16.31 -10.32 -22.50
CA VAL A 30 -15.02 -9.98 -21.88
C VAL A 30 -15.13 -10.15 -20.36
N CYS A 31 -16.23 -9.70 -19.75
CA CYS A 31 -16.49 -9.90 -18.32
C CYS A 31 -16.54 -11.38 -17.94
N ARG A 32 -17.26 -12.22 -18.72
CA ARG A 32 -17.31 -13.68 -18.51
C ARG A 32 -15.94 -14.33 -18.66
N PHE A 33 -15.18 -13.95 -19.70
CA PHE A 33 -13.82 -14.42 -19.91
C PHE A 33 -12.92 -14.10 -18.72
N MET A 34 -12.91 -12.83 -18.26
CA MET A 34 -12.10 -12.41 -17.11
C MET A 34 -12.48 -13.15 -15.84
N ARG A 35 -13.77 -13.44 -15.62
CA ARG A 35 -14.23 -14.24 -14.48
C ARG A 35 -13.71 -15.68 -14.55
N GLY A 36 -13.72 -16.27 -15.75
CA GLY A 36 -13.13 -17.60 -15.98
C GLY A 36 -11.62 -17.62 -15.72
N VAL A 37 -10.89 -16.60 -16.18
CA VAL A 37 -9.44 -16.46 -15.93
C VAL A 37 -9.15 -16.32 -14.43
N PHE A 38 -9.94 -15.53 -13.70
CA PHE A 38 -9.78 -15.36 -12.26
C PHE A 38 -10.03 -16.66 -11.49
N ASN A 39 -11.08 -17.41 -11.85
CA ASN A 39 -11.38 -18.70 -11.22
C ASN A 39 -10.30 -19.75 -11.50
N LEU A 40 -9.73 -19.76 -12.71
CA LEU A 40 -8.67 -20.69 -13.08
C LEU A 40 -7.34 -20.33 -12.40
N ARG A 41 -7.07 -19.03 -12.21
CA ARG A 41 -5.79 -18.50 -11.71
C ARG A 41 -6.05 -17.27 -10.84
N PRO A 42 -6.40 -17.45 -9.56
CA PRO A 42 -6.62 -16.33 -8.66
C PRO A 42 -5.34 -15.49 -8.56
N SER A 43 -5.50 -14.17 -8.44
CA SER A 43 -4.36 -13.29 -8.21
C SER A 43 -3.77 -13.59 -6.83
N CYS A 44 -2.60 -14.21 -6.79
CA CYS A 44 -1.87 -14.42 -5.55
C CYS A 44 -1.48 -13.06 -4.94
N PRO A 45 -1.45 -12.94 -3.60
CA PRO A 45 -0.86 -11.79 -2.94
C PRO A 45 0.55 -11.53 -3.47
N ARG A 46 0.88 -10.26 -3.75
CA ARG A 46 2.22 -9.89 -4.25
C ARG A 46 3.32 -10.26 -3.25
N TYR A 47 3.01 -10.24 -1.97
CA TYR A 47 3.94 -10.56 -0.89
C TYR A 47 3.43 -11.81 -0.17
N THR A 48 4.24 -12.86 -0.22
CA THR A 48 4.01 -14.10 0.52
C THR A 48 4.45 -14.00 1.97
N TYR A 49 5.29 -13.00 2.27
CA TYR A 49 5.83 -12.73 3.59
C TYR A 49 5.73 -11.25 3.90
N ILE A 50 5.33 -10.94 5.13
CA ILE A 50 5.38 -9.59 5.70
C ILE A 50 6.54 -9.59 6.69
N TRP A 51 7.36 -8.56 6.66
CA TRP A 51 8.49 -8.40 7.58
C TRP A 51 8.03 -8.34 9.03
N ASP A 52 8.85 -8.87 9.95
CA ASP A 52 8.57 -8.81 11.39
C ASP A 52 8.88 -7.42 11.94
N LEU A 53 7.80 -6.72 12.30
CA LEU A 53 7.81 -5.40 12.92
C LEU A 53 8.60 -5.40 14.24
N SER A 54 8.54 -6.50 14.99
CA SER A 54 9.16 -6.63 16.31
C SER A 54 10.68 -6.60 16.20
N LEU A 55 11.23 -7.31 15.20
CA LEU A 55 12.65 -7.34 14.91
C LEU A 55 13.16 -5.94 14.54
N VAL A 56 12.43 -5.22 13.68
CA VAL A 56 12.81 -3.87 13.25
C VAL A 56 12.73 -2.88 14.40
N LEU A 57 11.68 -2.91 15.22
CA LEU A 57 11.55 -2.04 16.39
C LEU A 57 12.66 -2.32 17.42
N LYS A 58 13.03 -3.58 17.62
CA LYS A 58 14.14 -3.97 18.50
C LYS A 58 15.47 -3.43 17.99
N TYR A 59 15.72 -3.51 16.68
CA TYR A 59 16.90 -2.90 16.05
C TYR A 59 16.91 -1.38 16.21
N LEU A 60 15.79 -0.70 15.95
CA LEU A 60 15.71 0.77 16.11
C LEU A 60 16.00 1.22 17.55
N ARG A 61 15.71 0.37 18.53
CA ARG A 61 15.99 0.61 19.95
C ARG A 61 17.49 0.50 20.28
N THR A 62 18.24 -0.37 19.61
CA THR A 62 19.70 -0.51 19.83
C THR A 62 20.50 0.65 19.22
N LEU A 63 19.91 1.44 18.32
CA LEU A 63 20.51 2.64 17.72
C LEU A 63 20.43 3.87 18.67
N ALA A 64 20.67 3.69 19.97
CA ALA A 64 20.76 4.78 20.95
C ALA A 64 22.10 4.65 21.70
N PRO A 65 22.89 5.72 21.92
CA PRO A 65 22.57 7.15 21.83
C PRO A 65 22.87 7.81 20.48
N SER A 66 22.19 8.93 20.19
CA SER A 66 22.24 9.67 18.92
C SER A 66 23.48 10.53 18.72
N THR A 67 24.36 10.63 19.73
CA THR A 67 25.47 11.59 19.76
C THR A 67 26.67 11.21 18.90
N GLY A 68 26.76 9.97 18.41
CA GLY A 68 27.85 9.49 17.54
C GLY A 68 27.39 8.81 16.24
N LEU A 69 26.11 8.91 15.89
CA LEU A 69 25.56 8.21 14.71
C LEU A 69 25.73 9.04 13.44
N LYS A 70 26.07 8.36 12.33
CA LYS A 70 26.10 8.97 10.99
C LYS A 70 24.71 9.50 10.62
N LEU A 71 24.66 10.64 9.93
CA LEU A 71 23.42 11.26 9.44
C LEU A 71 22.53 10.27 8.66
N GLN A 72 23.16 9.38 7.88
CA GLN A 72 22.48 8.32 7.14
C GLN A 72 21.72 7.33 8.04
N SER A 73 22.29 6.96 9.19
CA SER A 73 21.63 6.05 10.14
C SER A 73 20.44 6.73 10.81
N LEU A 74 20.54 8.04 11.07
CA LEU A 74 19.46 8.83 11.65
C LEU A 74 18.31 9.02 10.66
N SER A 75 18.61 9.33 9.40
CA SER A 75 17.59 9.47 8.35
C SER A 75 16.89 8.14 8.07
N ALA A 76 17.63 7.02 8.04
CA ALA A 76 17.04 5.68 7.92
C ALA A 76 16.13 5.32 9.11
N LYS A 77 16.54 5.66 10.34
CA LYS A 77 15.73 5.46 11.56
C LYS A 77 14.42 6.26 11.47
N LEU A 78 14.49 7.53 11.11
CA LEU A 78 13.32 8.40 10.93
C LEU A 78 12.40 7.88 9.82
N ALA A 79 12.93 7.58 8.64
CA ALA A 79 12.16 7.09 7.51
C ALA A 79 11.42 5.79 7.84
N THR A 80 12.09 4.87 8.55
CA THR A 80 11.48 3.59 8.98
C THR A 80 10.35 3.82 9.98
N LEU A 81 10.54 4.72 10.96
CA LEU A 81 9.49 5.11 11.91
C LEU A 81 8.30 5.79 11.20
N CYS A 82 8.56 6.70 10.27
CA CYS A 82 7.50 7.33 9.49
C CYS A 82 6.74 6.32 8.62
N ALA A 83 7.44 5.35 8.00
CA ALA A 83 6.83 4.26 7.24
C ALA A 83 5.93 3.38 8.11
N LEU A 84 6.38 3.06 9.32
CA LEU A 84 5.62 2.29 10.30
C LEU A 84 4.33 3.00 10.74
N VAL A 85 4.40 4.30 11.03
CA VAL A 85 3.27 5.06 11.54
C VAL A 85 2.25 5.40 10.45
N THR A 86 2.72 5.75 9.25
CA THR A 86 1.86 6.22 8.16
C THR A 86 1.40 5.11 7.22
N GLY A 87 2.12 3.98 7.15
CA GLY A 87 1.84 2.88 6.21
C GLY A 87 2.01 3.27 4.74
N HIS A 88 2.77 4.33 4.44
CA HIS A 88 2.96 4.81 3.07
C HIS A 88 4.00 3.98 2.27
N ARG A 89 3.93 4.07 0.94
CA ARG A 89 4.89 3.41 0.03
C ARG A 89 6.15 4.26 -0.13
N CYS A 90 7.25 3.65 -0.56
CA CYS A 90 8.52 4.33 -0.83
C CYS A 90 8.39 5.51 -1.81
N GLN A 91 7.50 5.41 -2.80
CA GLN A 91 7.23 6.50 -3.74
C GLN A 91 6.70 7.76 -3.04
N THR A 92 5.84 7.58 -2.03
CA THR A 92 5.31 8.68 -1.23
C THR A 92 6.41 9.33 -0.39
N PHE A 93 7.36 8.54 0.13
CA PHE A 93 8.52 9.06 0.85
C PHE A 93 9.44 9.88 -0.05
N HIS A 94 9.63 9.46 -1.30
CA HIS A 94 10.45 10.20 -2.24
C HIS A 94 9.85 11.57 -2.60
N ALA A 95 8.53 11.65 -2.74
CA ALA A 95 7.82 12.90 -3.02
C ALA A 95 7.47 13.71 -1.75
N MET A 96 8.05 13.37 -0.60
CA MET A 96 7.67 13.96 0.68
C MET A 96 8.47 15.22 0.97
N ASP A 97 7.79 16.36 0.91
CA ASP A 97 8.28 17.63 1.45
C ASP A 97 7.78 17.90 2.87
N ILE A 98 8.47 18.78 3.60
CA ILE A 98 8.14 19.17 4.98
C ILE A 98 6.69 19.68 5.09
N LEU A 99 6.24 20.49 4.13
CA LEU A 99 4.88 21.03 4.09
C LEU A 99 3.83 19.93 3.80
N CYS A 100 4.19 18.93 3.01
CA CYS A 100 3.33 17.79 2.72
C CYS A 100 3.15 16.92 3.96
N TYR A 101 4.22 16.70 4.73
CA TYR A 101 4.18 15.93 5.97
C TYR A 101 3.21 16.51 7.00
N ALA A 102 3.19 17.82 7.19
CA ALA A 102 2.24 18.49 8.09
C ALA A 102 0.78 18.22 7.70
N LYS A 103 0.48 18.23 6.39
CA LYS A 103 -0.85 17.90 5.86
C LYS A 103 -1.20 16.43 6.07
N ILE A 104 -0.25 15.52 5.85
CA ILE A 104 -0.42 14.08 6.08
C ILE A 104 -0.77 13.83 7.55
N GLN A 105 -0.06 14.46 8.48
CA GLN A 105 -0.31 14.30 9.92
C GLN A 105 -1.68 14.86 10.36
N ALA A 106 -2.10 15.99 9.78
CA ALA A 106 -3.45 16.53 10.01
C ALA A 106 -4.54 15.58 9.49
N ASN A 107 -4.34 14.99 8.30
CA ASN A 107 -5.27 14.03 7.71
C ASN A 107 -5.33 12.72 8.50
N PHE A 108 -4.18 12.24 9.00
CA PHE A 108 -4.12 11.06 9.87
C PHE A 108 -4.95 11.28 11.14
N ARG A 109 -4.75 12.41 11.85
CA ARG A 109 -5.57 12.76 13.02
C ARG A 109 -7.06 12.83 12.71
N ARG A 110 -7.45 13.44 11.59
CA ARG A 110 -8.87 13.48 11.19
C ARG A 110 -9.44 12.09 10.97
N LYS A 111 -8.75 11.20 10.26
CA LYS A 111 -9.22 9.83 10.02
C LYS A 111 -9.37 9.05 11.32
N SER A 112 -8.42 9.15 12.24
CA SER A 112 -8.51 8.50 13.55
C SER A 112 -9.68 9.03 14.38
N TYR A 113 -9.91 10.35 14.37
CA TYR A 113 -11.06 10.96 15.05
C TYR A 113 -12.41 10.52 14.45
N ILE A 114 -12.53 10.49 13.12
CA ILE A 114 -13.75 10.05 12.43
C ILE A 114 -14.02 8.57 12.74
N SER A 115 -12.99 7.71 12.66
CA SER A 115 -13.11 6.29 12.98
C SER A 115 -13.54 6.07 14.43
N TYR A 116 -12.95 6.80 15.38
CA TYR A 116 -13.33 6.72 16.80
C TYR A 116 -14.78 7.18 17.01
N ARG A 117 -15.18 8.30 16.39
CA ARG A 117 -16.54 8.84 16.50
C ARG A 117 -17.59 7.88 15.92
N SER A 118 -17.31 7.23 14.80
CA SER A 118 -18.20 6.23 14.21
C SER A 118 -18.35 5.01 15.14
N PHE A 119 -17.25 4.48 15.65
CA PHE A 119 -17.27 3.35 16.60
C PHE A 119 -18.04 3.66 17.89
N VAL A 120 -17.91 4.87 18.43
CA VAL A 120 -18.66 5.29 19.62
C VAL A 120 -20.16 5.41 19.31
N LYS A 121 -20.53 5.94 18.14
CA LYS A 121 -21.94 6.02 17.74
C LYS A 121 -22.57 4.64 17.59
N ASP A 122 -21.87 3.68 17.00
CA ASP A 122 -22.35 2.31 16.80
C ASP A 122 -22.52 1.53 18.11
N LYS A 123 -21.89 1.97 19.21
CA LYS A 123 -22.05 1.37 20.56
C LYS A 123 -23.15 1.99 21.41
N LEU A 124 -23.70 3.13 20.98
CA LEU A 124 -24.72 3.89 21.71
C LEU A 124 -26.14 3.72 21.12
N THR A 125 -26.27 2.97 20.02
CA THR A 125 -27.52 2.49 19.41
C THR A 125 -27.67 1.00 19.63
#